data_AF-A0AAV0WIP0-F1
#
_entry.id   AF-A0AAV0WIP0-F1
#
_cell.length_a   1.000
_cell.length_b   1.000
_cell.length_c   1.000
_cell.angle_alpha   90.00
_cell.angle_beta   90.00
_cell.angle_gamma   90.00
#
_symmetry.space_group_name_H-M   'P 1'
#
loop_
_entity.id
_entity.type
_entity.pdbx_description
1 polymer ?
#
loop_
_entity_poly.entity_id
_entity_poly.type
_entity_poly.pdbx_seq_one_letter_code
_entity_poly.pdbx_strand_id
1 'polypeptide(L)'
;MDENESSKLMTQLKEWNLSFLYQTCVDALVDTEAFEYITPSQCDTLLAGFPFGIRIKFIGKLMKTRSTNKDSQINVCTCTHNNNRDGHLKVAVHGTTTVNIDKPVLSLCEVLGSSYQGCLVLDHFKKKMVF
;
A
#
# COMPACT_ATOMS: atom_id res chain seq x y z
N MET A 1 -17.43 1.36 -30.08
CA MET A 1 -16.32 0.95 -29.21
C MET A 1 -15.23 0.44 -30.12
N ASP A 2 -14.12 1.17 -30.20
CA ASP A 2 -12.97 0.75 -30.99
C ASP A 2 -12.43 -0.58 -30.44
N GLU A 3 -12.34 -1.60 -31.30
CA GLU A 3 -11.82 -2.94 -30.95
C GLU A 3 -10.42 -2.89 -30.30
N ASN A 4 -9.68 -1.79 -30.50
CA ASN A 4 -8.34 -1.61 -29.99
C ASN A 4 -8.28 -1.30 -28.48
N GLU A 5 -9.22 -0.54 -27.92
CA GLU A 5 -9.22 -0.18 -26.49
C GLU A 5 -9.63 -1.37 -25.59
N SER A 6 -10.63 -2.13 -26.04
CA SER A 6 -11.08 -3.38 -25.43
C SER A 6 -9.90 -4.36 -25.24
N SER A 7 -8.96 -4.37 -26.19
CA SER A 7 -7.79 -5.25 -26.19
C SER A 7 -6.75 -4.88 -25.12
N LYS A 8 -6.57 -3.59 -24.82
CA LYS A 8 -5.53 -3.10 -23.90
C LYS A 8 -5.88 -3.42 -22.45
N LEU A 9 -7.11 -3.11 -22.04
CA LEU A 9 -7.61 -3.45 -20.71
C LEU A 9 -7.61 -4.96 -20.46
N MET A 10 -8.08 -5.75 -21.44
CA MET A 10 -8.04 -7.21 -21.37
C MET A 10 -6.61 -7.73 -21.17
N THR A 11 -5.65 -7.18 -21.92
CA THR A 11 -4.23 -7.56 -21.83
C THR A 11 -3.66 -7.26 -20.44
N GLN A 12 -3.91 -6.07 -19.90
CA GLN A 12 -3.46 -5.69 -18.55
C GLN A 12 -4.03 -6.63 -17.48
N LEU A 13 -5.33 -6.94 -17.55
CA LEU A 13 -5.96 -7.88 -16.62
C LEU A 13 -5.41 -9.30 -16.75
N LYS A 14 -5.09 -9.73 -17.98
CA LYS A 14 -4.47 -11.04 -18.24
C LYS A 14 -3.07 -11.13 -17.62
N GLU A 15 -2.23 -10.10 -17.78
CA GLU A 15 -0.91 -10.03 -17.15
C GLU A 15 -0.97 -10.09 -15.61
N TRP A 16 -2.05 -9.57 -15.03
CA TRP A 16 -2.25 -9.60 -13.58
C TRP A 16 -2.85 -10.92 -13.08
N ASN A 17 -3.15 -11.86 -13.98
CA ASN A 17 -3.94 -13.06 -13.72
C ASN A 17 -5.29 -12.70 -13.08
N LEU A 18 -5.99 -11.74 -13.70
CA LEU A 18 -7.28 -11.17 -13.31
C LEU A 18 -8.21 -10.99 -14.52
N SER A 19 -7.97 -11.72 -15.63
CA SER A 19 -8.78 -11.62 -16.86
C SER A 19 -10.27 -11.91 -16.64
N PHE A 20 -10.61 -12.69 -15.61
CA PHE A 20 -12.01 -12.95 -15.24
C PHE A 20 -12.76 -11.69 -14.77
N LEU A 21 -12.06 -10.61 -14.41
CA LEU A 21 -12.67 -9.31 -14.07
C LEU A 21 -13.05 -8.49 -15.30
N TYR A 22 -12.65 -8.91 -16.50
CA TYR A 22 -12.84 -8.12 -17.71
C TYR A 22 -14.32 -7.81 -17.97
N GLN A 23 -15.19 -8.81 -17.85
CA GLN A 23 -16.63 -8.60 -18.05
C GLN A 23 -17.20 -7.60 -17.05
N THR A 24 -16.78 -7.67 -15.78
CA THR A 24 -17.19 -6.71 -14.75
C THR A 24 -16.75 -5.29 -15.10
N CYS A 25 -15.54 -5.10 -15.63
CA CYS A 25 -15.09 -3.79 -16.10
C CYS A 25 -15.93 -3.29 -17.29
N VAL A 26 -16.23 -4.16 -18.26
CA VAL A 26 -17.07 -3.82 -19.41
C VAL A 26 -18.49 -3.45 -18.99
N ASP A 27 -19.11 -4.25 -18.11
CA ASP A 27 -20.47 -4.02 -17.61
C ASP A 27 -20.58 -2.69 -16.83
N ALA A 28 -19.49 -2.29 -16.18
CA ALA A 28 -19.37 -1.02 -15.46
C ALA A 28 -18.89 0.15 -16.33
N LEU A 29 -18.76 -0.04 -17.65
CA LEU A 29 -18.26 0.96 -18.60
C LEU A 29 -16.88 1.51 -18.23
N VAL A 30 -16.02 0.66 -17.66
CA VAL A 30 -14.63 0.99 -17.37
C VAL A 30 -13.80 0.70 -18.61
N ASP A 31 -13.48 1.76 -19.36
CA ASP A 31 -12.49 1.74 -20.43
C ASP A 31 -11.06 1.96 -19.88
N THR A 32 -10.06 1.97 -20.76
CA THR A 32 -8.66 2.14 -20.36
C THR A 32 -8.42 3.49 -19.67
N GLU A 33 -9.07 4.56 -20.12
CA GLU A 33 -8.92 5.89 -19.55
C GLU A 33 -9.50 5.94 -18.12
N ALA A 34 -10.74 5.48 -17.94
CA ALA A 34 -11.37 5.34 -16.63
C ALA A 34 -10.53 4.45 -15.70
N PHE A 35 -9.94 3.38 -16.23
CA PHE A 35 -9.06 2.48 -15.48
C PHE A 35 -7.79 3.17 -14.97
N GLU A 36 -7.24 4.14 -15.70
CA GLU A 36 -6.09 4.93 -15.25
C GLU A 36 -6.43 5.88 -14.10
N TYR A 37 -7.67 6.38 -14.04
CA TYR A 37 -8.11 7.35 -13.03
C TYR A 37 -8.87 6.76 -11.83
N ILE A 38 -9.36 5.52 -11.93
CA ILE A 38 -10.20 4.90 -10.89
C ILE A 38 -9.51 4.89 -9.52
N THR A 39 -10.20 5.33 -8.46
CA THR A 39 -9.65 5.39 -7.11
C THR A 39 -9.80 4.05 -6.38
N PRO A 40 -9.03 3.78 -5.30
CA PRO A 40 -9.21 2.56 -4.51
C PRO A 40 -10.65 2.35 -4.01
N SER A 41 -11.33 3.41 -3.56
CA SER A 41 -12.72 3.33 -3.08
C SER A 41 -13.70 3.00 -4.20
N GLN A 42 -13.47 3.50 -5.41
CA GLN A 42 -14.24 3.14 -6.58
C GLN A 42 -13.96 1.68 -7.00
N CYS A 43 -12.73 1.20 -6.85
CA CYS A 43 -12.40 -0.21 -7.07
C CYS A 43 -13.13 -1.13 -6.08
N ASP A 44 -13.24 -0.74 -4.81
CA ASP A 44 -14.00 -1.50 -3.81
C ASP A 44 -15.48 -1.59 -4.17
N THR A 45 -16.03 -0.53 -4.77
CA THR A 45 -17.41 -0.51 -5.27
C THR A 45 -17.57 -1.39 -6.51
N LEU A 46 -16.68 -1.23 -7.51
CA LEU A 46 -16.66 -2.01 -8.75
C LEU A 46 -16.55 -3.51 -8.47
N LEU A 47 -15.76 -3.88 -7.45
CA LEU A 47 -15.45 -5.26 -7.10
C LEU A 47 -16.21 -5.76 -5.87
N ALA A 48 -17.32 -5.12 -5.50
CA ALA A 48 -18.06 -5.46 -4.28
C ALA A 48 -18.53 -6.92 -4.23
N GLY A 49 -18.81 -7.52 -5.40
CA GLY A 49 -19.19 -8.93 -5.53
C GLY A 49 -18.04 -9.95 -5.46
N PHE A 50 -16.78 -9.49 -5.36
CA PHE A 50 -15.62 -10.37 -5.38
C PHE A 50 -15.01 -10.56 -3.97
N PRO A 51 -14.35 -11.70 -3.71
CA PRO A 51 -13.67 -11.95 -2.46
C PRO A 51 -12.64 -10.86 -2.12
N PHE A 52 -12.45 -10.59 -0.83
CA PHE A 52 -11.54 -9.55 -0.34
C PHE A 52 -10.12 -9.65 -0.91
N GLY A 53 -9.58 -10.87 -1.03
CA GLY A 53 -8.25 -11.08 -1.63
C GLY A 53 -8.14 -10.63 -3.08
N ILE A 54 -9.21 -10.74 -3.87
CA ILE A 54 -9.24 -10.26 -5.25
C ILE A 54 -9.21 -8.73 -5.29
N ARG A 55 -9.98 -8.07 -4.42
CA ARG A 55 -9.98 -6.60 -4.28
C ARG A 55 -8.59 -6.06 -3.93
N ILE A 56 -7.95 -6.65 -2.92
CA ILE A 56 -6.58 -6.29 -2.53
C ILE A 56 -5.61 -6.47 -3.70
N LYS A 57 -5.67 -7.63 -4.38
CA LYS A 57 -4.76 -7.95 -5.49
C LYS A 57 -4.93 -6.96 -6.65
N PHE A 58 -6.17 -6.63 -7.00
CA PHE A 58 -6.48 -5.67 -8.05
C PHE A 58 -5.94 -4.27 -7.71
N ILE A 59 -6.29 -3.73 -6.54
CA ILE A 59 -5.86 -2.40 -6.10
C ILE A 59 -4.32 -2.33 -6.02
N GLY A 60 -3.69 -3.36 -5.46
CA GLY A 60 -2.23 -3.42 -5.35
C GLY A 60 -1.53 -3.40 -6.70
N LYS A 61 -2.06 -4.12 -7.71
CA LYS A 61 -1.53 -4.09 -9.08
C LYS A 61 -1.73 -2.74 -9.73
N LEU A 62 -2.92 -2.17 -9.62
CA LEU A 62 -3.27 -0.86 -10.16
C LEU A 62 -2.34 0.24 -9.62
N MET A 63 -2.12 0.28 -8.31
CA MET A 63 -1.20 1.25 -7.69
C MET A 63 0.24 1.03 -8.13
N LYS A 64 0.71 -0.22 -8.23
CA LYS A 64 2.05 -0.53 -8.69
C LYS A 64 2.29 -0.01 -10.12
N THR A 65 1.35 -0.22 -11.03
CA THR A 65 1.44 0.25 -12.41
C THR A 65 1.48 1.78 -12.51
N ARG A 66 0.77 2.48 -11.61
CA ARG A 66 0.84 3.94 -11.51
C ARG A 66 2.19 4.43 -11.00
N SER A 67 2.82 3.70 -10.09
CA SER A 67 4.15 4.04 -9.57
C SER A 67 5.24 3.81 -10.61
N THR A 68 5.15 2.77 -11.45
CA THR A 68 6.15 2.50 -12.50
C THR A 68 6.11 3.52 -13.65
N ASN A 69 4.98 4.21 -13.84
CA ASN A 69 4.87 5.31 -14.80
C ASN A 69 5.29 6.68 -14.22
N LYS A 70 5.63 6.72 -12.92
CA LYS A 70 6.03 7.93 -12.20
C LYS A 70 7.44 7.73 -11.63
N ASP A 71 8.45 7.80 -12.49
CA ASP A 71 9.84 8.08 -12.08
C ASP A 71 10.00 9.53 -11.59
N SER A 72 9.07 10.00 -10.76
CA SER A 72 9.15 11.25 -10.01
C SER A 72 8.24 11.14 -8.79
N GLN A 73 8.88 10.74 -7.69
CA GLN A 73 8.45 10.93 -6.31
C GLN A 73 7.16 10.23 -5.86
N ILE A 74 7.29 8.99 -5.40
CA ILE A 74 6.48 8.52 -4.28
C ILE A 74 7.42 7.91 -3.24
N ASN A 75 7.56 8.63 -2.14
CA ASN A 75 8.22 8.19 -0.92
C ASN A 75 7.35 7.07 -0.31
N VAL A 76 7.52 5.83 -0.79
CA VAL A 76 6.90 4.68 -0.15
C VAL A 76 7.76 4.37 1.06
N CYS A 77 7.21 4.57 2.27
CA CYS A 77 7.76 3.96 3.47
C CYS A 77 7.60 2.43 3.35
N THR A 78 8.55 1.81 2.65
CA THR A 78 8.88 0.41 2.88
C THR A 78 9.70 0.35 4.16
N CYS A 79 9.13 -0.22 5.21
CA CYS A 79 9.89 -0.64 6.37
C CYS A 79 10.80 -1.81 5.96
N THR A 80 12.01 -1.48 5.51
CA THR A 80 13.08 -2.46 5.29
C THR A 80 13.62 -2.86 6.66
N HIS A 81 13.27 -4.08 7.07
CA HIS A 81 13.70 -4.69 8.32
C HIS A 81 15.16 -5.13 8.21
N ASN A 82 16.10 -4.18 8.29
CA ASN A 82 17.52 -4.50 8.41
C ASN A 82 17.84 -4.76 9.88
N ASN A 83 17.90 -6.04 10.24
CA ASN A 83 18.51 -6.48 11.48
C ASN A 83 20.02 -6.21 11.41
N ASN A 84 20.45 -5.02 11.84
CA ASN A 84 21.85 -4.84 12.19
C ASN A 84 21.97 -4.06 13.49
N ARG A 85 22.52 -4.74 14.50
CA ARG A 85 22.83 -4.20 15.81
C ARG A 85 24.10 -3.38 15.68
N ASP A 86 23.98 -2.10 15.34
CA ASP A 86 24.91 -1.07 15.81
C ASP A 86 24.33 0.30 15.49
N GLY A 87 24.09 1.06 16.56
CA GLY A 87 23.41 2.35 16.53
C GLY A 87 24.29 3.43 15.94
N HIS A 88 24.17 3.67 14.63
CA HIS A 88 24.53 4.97 14.04
C HIS A 88 23.82 5.16 12.70
N LEU A 89 22.62 5.75 12.71
CA LEU A 89 21.85 6.03 11.50
C LEU A 89 22.30 7.36 10.90
N LYS A 90 23.20 7.33 9.90
CA LYS A 90 23.47 8.49 9.06
C LYS A 90 22.35 8.63 8.02
N VAL A 91 21.32 9.40 8.35
CA VAL A 91 20.33 9.87 7.37
C VAL A 91 20.87 11.16 6.74
N ALA A 92 21.26 11.10 5.47
CA ALA A 92 21.54 12.30 4.69
C ALA A 92 20.21 12.94 4.29
N VAL A 93 19.74 13.90 5.09
CA VAL A 93 18.63 14.79 4.72
C VAL A 93 19.22 15.98 3.96
N HIS A 94 18.95 16.07 2.66
CA HIS A 94 19.20 17.29 1.90
C HIS A 94 18.08 18.29 2.23
N GLY A 95 18.38 19.21 3.16
CA GLY A 95 17.49 20.29 3.57
C GLY A 95 17.88 20.80 4.96
N THR A 96 18.58 21.92 4.99
CA THR A 96 19.10 22.59 6.18
C THR A 96 18.03 22.86 7.24
N THR A 97 18.02 22.10 8.34
CA THR A 97 17.88 22.59 9.73
C THR A 97 18.31 21.45 10.65
N THR A 98 19.44 21.60 11.34
CA THR A 98 19.88 20.65 12.38
C THR A 98 18.94 20.75 13.57
N VAL A 99 17.93 19.88 13.64
CA VAL A 99 17.15 19.70 14.87
C VAL A 99 17.90 18.67 15.71
N ASN A 100 18.45 19.12 16.83
CA ASN A 100 19.06 18.25 17.82
C ASN A 100 17.94 17.48 18.52
N ILE A 101 17.78 16.19 18.19
CA ILE A 101 16.70 15.36 18.71
C ILE A 101 17.23 14.64 19.95
N ASP A 102 17.10 15.28 21.11
CA ASP A 102 17.45 14.69 22.43
C ASP A 102 16.41 13.65 22.91
N LYS A 103 15.35 13.37 22.14
CA LYS A 103 14.32 12.39 22.49
C LYS A 103 13.88 11.59 21.27
N PRO A 104 13.73 10.26 21.36
CA PRO A 104 13.33 9.44 20.22
C PRO A 104 12.03 9.97 19.62
N VAL A 105 12.05 10.18 18.30
CA VAL A 105 10.95 10.79 17.51
C VAL A 105 9.63 10.04 17.68
N LEU A 106 9.69 8.75 18.02
CA LEU A 106 8.53 7.91 18.30
C LEU A 106 8.85 6.92 19.43
N SER A 107 8.00 6.89 20.45
CA SER A 107 8.01 5.85 21.48
C SER A 107 7.09 4.70 21.06
N LEU A 108 7.65 3.51 20.86
CA LEU A 108 6.87 2.32 20.52
C LEU A 108 5.79 2.03 21.57
N CYS A 109 6.07 2.30 22.86
CA CYS A 109 5.10 2.13 23.94
C CYS A 109 3.91 3.08 23.78
N GLU A 110 4.13 4.32 23.34
CA GLU A 110 3.05 5.29 23.11
C GLU A 110 2.22 4.90 21.89
N VAL A 111 2.88 4.47 20.81
CA VAL A 111 2.20 4.01 19.59
C VAL A 111 1.33 2.79 19.89
N LEU A 112 1.87 1.78 20.59
CA LEU A 112 1.11 0.59 20.95
C LEU A 112 0.01 0.90 21.96
N GLY A 113 0.25 1.78 22.92
CA GLY A 113 -0.75 2.21 23.91
C GLY A 113 -1.92 3.00 23.33
N SER A 114 -1.75 3.58 22.13
CA SER A 114 -2.82 4.31 21.44
C SER A 114 -3.85 3.43 20.73
N SER A 115 -3.64 2.10 20.69
CA SER A 115 -4.56 1.16 20.05
C SER A 115 -4.95 0.01 20.99
N TYR A 116 -6.21 -0.44 20.92
CA TYR A 116 -6.70 -1.56 21.74
C TYR A 116 -5.86 -2.83 21.56
N GLN A 117 -5.51 -3.15 20.33
CA GLN A 117 -4.69 -4.32 19.99
C GLN A 117 -3.25 -4.17 20.49
N GLY A 118 -2.68 -2.96 20.43
CA GLY A 118 -1.35 -2.68 20.93
C GLY A 118 -1.26 -2.78 22.47
N CYS A 119 -2.32 -2.42 23.20
CA CYS A 119 -2.39 -2.64 24.65
C CYS A 119 -2.30 -4.12 25.02
N LEU A 120 -2.97 -5.02 24.28
CA LEU A 120 -2.88 -6.47 24.51
C LEU A 120 -1.46 -7.00 24.32
N VAL A 121 -0.74 -6.48 23.34
CA VAL A 121 0.67 -6.81 23.10
C VAL A 121 1.52 -6.34 24.28
N LEU A 122 1.36 -5.08 24.71
CA LEU A 122 2.09 -4.53 25.85
C LEU A 122 1.84 -5.33 27.13
N ASP A 123 0.60 -5.73 27.40
CA ASP A 123 0.23 -6.51 28.58
C ASP A 123 0.84 -7.92 28.57
N HIS A 124 0.84 -8.58 27.40
CA HIS A 124 1.50 -9.87 27.25
C HIS A 124 3.01 -9.79 27.54
N PHE A 125 3.69 -8.74 27.08
CA PHE A 125 5.11 -8.54 27.35
C PHE A 125 5.39 -8.19 28.82
N LYS A 126 4.57 -7.33 29.45
CA LYS A 126 4.68 -7.01 30.88
C LYS A 126 4.52 -8.24 31.76
N LYS A 127 3.57 -9.12 31.43
CA LYS A 127 3.32 -10.36 32.18
C LYS A 127 4.49 -11.35 32.13
N LYS A 128 5.31 -11.31 31.07
CA LYS A 128 6.50 -12.17 30.91
C LYS A 128 7.79 -11.58 31.50
N MET A 129 7.79 -10.32 31.93
CA MET A 129 8.95 -9.66 32.55
C MET A 129 8.90 -9.60 34.08
N VAL A 130 7.91 -10.25 34.71
CA VAL A 130 7.89 -10.44 36.16
C VAL A 130 8.81 -11.63 36.48
N PHE A 131 10.04 -11.33 36.91
CA PHE A 131 10.88 -12.24 37.71
C PHE A 131 10.37 -12.24 39.15
#